data_AF-A0A7X7QS30-F1
#
_entry.id   AF-A0A7X7QS30-F1
#
_cell.length_a   1.000
_cell.length_b   1.000
_cell.length_c   1.000
_cell.angle_alpha   90.00
_cell.angle_beta   90.00
_cell.angle_gamma   90.00
#
_symmetry.space_group_name_H-M   'P 1'
#
loop_
_entity.id
_entity.type
_entity.pdbx_description
1 polymer ?
#
loop_
_entity_poly.entity_id
_entity_poly.type
_entity_poly.pdbx_seq_one_letter_code
_entity_poly.pdbx_strand_id
1 'polypeptide(L)'
;MDASLHGRNLDIRGRWDKNTPTHELPDVPGGHGGSDPVMCGDFLDCLAKGRTRDGLLVDGYWSVALGEACEISRAKIRTVDVRELV
;
A
#
# COMPACT_ATOMS: atom_id res chain seq x y z
N MET A 1 11.97 15.23 -15.78
CA MET A 1 12.40 15.07 -14.38
C MET A 1 12.20 13.61 -14.10
N ASP A 2 13.25 12.96 -13.64
CA ASP A 2 13.28 11.51 -13.42
C ASP A 2 13.97 11.27 -12.07
N ALA A 3 13.57 10.21 -11.39
CA ALA A 3 14.08 9.86 -10.07
C ALA A 3 14.40 8.37 -10.02
N SER A 4 15.60 8.03 -9.55
CA SER A 4 16.04 6.65 -9.39
C SER A 4 16.43 6.37 -7.95
N LEU A 5 15.90 5.27 -7.40
CA LEU A 5 16.22 4.78 -6.06
C LEU A 5 17.09 3.53 -6.18
N HIS A 6 18.24 3.54 -5.54
CA HIS A 6 19.13 2.38 -5.43
C HIS A 6 19.74 2.32 -4.03
N GLY A 7 19.52 1.20 -3.34
CA GLY A 7 19.77 1.11 -1.90
C GLY A 7 18.99 2.20 -1.15
N ARG A 8 19.72 3.08 -0.47
CA ARG A 8 19.16 4.26 0.24
C ARG A 8 19.43 5.58 -0.48
N ASN A 9 19.92 5.55 -1.72
CA ASN A 9 20.25 6.76 -2.46
C ASN A 9 19.15 7.09 -3.46
N LEU A 10 18.58 8.28 -3.33
CA LEU A 10 17.63 8.87 -4.27
C LEU A 10 18.34 9.91 -5.11
N ASP A 11 18.49 9.61 -6.40
CA ASP A 11 19.02 10.56 -7.37
C ASP A 11 17.86 11.26 -8.09
N ILE A 12 17.84 12.59 -8.05
CA ILE A 12 16.82 13.39 -8.75
C ILE A 12 17.50 14.08 -9.93
N ARG A 13 17.10 13.73 -11.16
CA ARG A 13 17.62 14.36 -12.38
C ARG A 13 16.71 15.51 -12.78
N GLY A 14 17.25 16.72 -12.68
CA GLY A 14 16.57 17.92 -13.16
C GLY A 14 16.31 17.85 -14.67
N ARG A 15 15.21 18.46 -15.10
CA ARG A 15 14.78 18.41 -16.52
C ARG A 15 15.64 19.31 -17.42
N TRP A 16 16.20 20.38 -16.85
CA TRP A 16 16.80 21.49 -17.59
C TRP A 16 18.25 21.78 -17.19
N ASP A 17 18.68 21.27 -16.04
CA ASP A 17 20.06 21.31 -15.58
C ASP A 17 20.65 19.89 -15.57
N LYS A 18 21.97 19.81 -15.73
CA LYS A 18 22.70 18.55 -15.60
C LYS A 18 22.98 18.18 -14.14
N ASN A 19 22.48 18.97 -13.19
CA ASN A 19 22.67 18.72 -11.78
C ASN A 19 21.83 17.50 -11.38
N THR A 20 22.45 16.56 -10.67
CA THR A 20 21.78 15.37 -10.14
C THR A 20 22.06 15.31 -8.66
N PRO A 21 21.30 16.05 -7.82
CA PRO A 21 21.41 15.91 -6.38
C PRO A 21 21.08 14.46 -5.98
N THR A 22 21.98 13.89 -5.19
CA THR A 22 21.81 12.59 -4.53
C THR A 22 21.42 12.85 -3.07
N HIS A 23 20.32 12.25 -2.64
CA HIS A 23 19.84 12.29 -1.26
C HIS A 23 19.97 10.90 -0.63
N GLU A 24 20.65 10.80 0.51
CA GLU A 24 20.67 9.59 1.31
C GLU A 24 19.42 9.55 2.20
N LEU A 25 18.61 8.49 2.06
CA LEU A 25 17.44 8.26 2.90
C LEU A 25 17.87 7.69 4.26
N PRO A 26 17.26 8.16 5.36
CA PRO A 26 17.53 7.62 6.68
C PRO A 26 17.21 6.12 6.72
N ASP A 27 18.02 5.36 7.44
CA ASP A 27 17.72 3.96 7.75
C ASP A 27 16.65 3.91 8.83
N VAL A 28 15.39 3.78 8.39
CA VAL A 28 14.24 3.68 9.30
C VAL A 28 13.78 2.23 9.32
N PRO A 29 13.74 1.57 10.50
CA PRO A 29 13.20 0.23 10.62
C PRO A 29 11.76 0.18 10.10
N GLY A 30 11.50 -0.66 9.10
CA GLY A 30 10.16 -0.85 8.57
C GLY A 30 10.13 -1.44 7.17
N GLY A 31 9.07 -2.18 6.85
CA GLY A 31 8.74 -2.57 5.48
C GLY A 31 7.99 -1.45 4.74
N HIS A 32 7.55 -1.70 3.50
CA HIS A 32 6.64 -0.89 2.68
C HIS A 32 6.62 0.65 2.91
N GLY A 33 7.80 1.30 2.98
CA GLY A 33 7.92 2.75 3.17
C GLY A 33 7.50 3.27 4.55
N GLY A 34 7.54 2.41 5.58
CA GLY A 34 7.12 2.74 6.95
C GLY A 34 5.65 2.44 7.25
N SER A 35 4.87 1.96 6.27
CA SER A 35 3.46 1.61 6.46
C SER A 35 3.27 0.46 7.45
N ASP A 36 4.08 -0.60 7.35
CA ASP A 36 3.90 -1.80 8.19
C ASP A 36 4.10 -1.51 9.70
N PRO A 37 5.16 -0.80 10.13
CA PRO A 37 5.28 -0.39 11.52
C PRO A 37 4.12 0.49 12.01
N VAL A 38 3.63 1.41 11.16
CA VAL A 38 2.49 2.29 11.50
C VAL A 38 1.21 1.48 11.69
N MET A 39 0.91 0.57 10.77
CA MET A 39 -0.26 -0.30 10.83
C MET A 39 -0.24 -1.21 12.07
N CYS A 40 0.91 -1.84 12.35
CA CYS A 40 1.09 -2.67 13.53
C CYS A 40 0.96 -1.84 14.83
N GLY A 41 1.53 -0.64 14.83
CA GLY A 41 1.43 0.29 15.95
C GLY A 41 -0.01 0.64 16.27
N ASP A 42 -0.79 1.08 15.27
CA ASP A 42 -2.20 1.44 15.44
C ASP A 42 -3.05 0.26 15.93
N PHE A 43 -2.80 -0.95 15.41
CA PHE A 43 -3.49 -2.16 15.85
C PHE A 43 -3.29 -2.43 17.35
N LEU A 44 -2.05 -2.37 17.84
CA LEU A 44 -1.73 -2.55 19.27
C LEU A 44 -2.37 -1.45 20.12
N ASP A 45 -2.37 -0.22 19.61
CA ASP A 45 -2.94 0.94 20.27
C ASP A 45 -4.47 0.84 20.40
N CYS A 46 -5.13 0.27 19.40
CA CYS A 46 -6.56 -0.04 19.43
C CYS A 46 -6.88 -1.09 20.50
N LEU A 47 -6.08 -2.17 20.57
CA LEU A 47 -6.23 -3.20 21.60
C LEU A 47 -6.04 -2.64 23.01
N ALA A 48 -5.00 -1.82 23.22
CA ALA A 48 -4.67 -1.26 24.52
C ALA A 48 -5.71 -0.25 25.02
N LYS A 49 -6.27 0.56 24.10
CA LYS A 49 -7.17 1.68 24.44
C LYS A 49 -8.66 1.34 24.23
N GLY A 50 -8.98 0.13 23.80
CA GLY A 50 -10.35 -0.28 23.46
C GLY A 50 -10.96 0.56 22.33
N ARG A 51 -10.14 1.03 21.38
CA ARG A 51 -10.59 1.80 20.22
C ARG A 51 -10.89 0.87 19.05
N THR A 52 -11.77 1.31 18.17
CA THR A 52 -12.02 0.64 16.90
C THR A 52 -10.90 1.00 15.92
N ARG A 53 -10.37 0.00 15.22
CA ARG A 53 -9.42 0.17 14.10
C ARG A 53 -10.12 0.76 12.87
N ASP A 54 -9.38 1.46 12.02
CA ASP A 54 -9.94 2.08 10.80
C ASP A 54 -10.44 1.04 9.79
N GLY A 55 -9.72 -0.07 9.61
CA GLY A 55 -10.15 -1.17 8.74
C GLY A 55 -10.95 -2.20 9.52
N LEU A 56 -12.24 -2.37 9.24
CA LEU A 56 -13.11 -3.33 9.90
C LEU A 56 -13.04 -4.72 9.25
N LEU A 57 -13.69 -5.70 9.88
CA LEU A 57 -13.81 -7.05 9.31
C LEU A 57 -14.51 -7.03 7.94
N VAL A 58 -15.55 -6.19 7.81
CA VAL A 58 -16.31 -6.04 6.56
C VAL A 58 -15.46 -5.52 5.40
N ASP A 59 -14.49 -4.64 5.67
CA ASP A 59 -13.57 -4.14 4.65
C ASP A 59 -12.66 -5.26 4.12
N GLY A 60 -12.23 -6.15 5.02
CA GLY A 60 -11.50 -7.36 4.66
C GLY A 60 -12.32 -8.30 3.77
N TYR A 61 -13.61 -8.51 4.09
CA TYR A 61 -14.49 -9.32 3.24
C TYR A 61 -14.68 -8.72 1.85
N TRP A 62 -14.91 -7.42 1.74
CA TRP A 62 -15.03 -6.75 0.43
C TRP A 62 -13.74 -6.83 -0.40
N SER A 63 -12.58 -6.71 0.25
CA SER A 63 -11.28 -6.90 -0.39
C SER A 63 -11.15 -8.29 -1.04
N VAL A 64 -11.53 -9.35 -0.33
CA VAL A 64 -11.48 -10.73 -0.85
C VAL A 64 -12.51 -10.93 -1.96
N ALA A 65 -13.75 -10.46 -1.75
CA ALA A 65 -14.81 -10.58 -2.74
C ALA A 65 -14.46 -9.88 -4.07
N LEU A 66 -13.78 -8.73 -4.01
CA LEU A 66 -13.30 -8.06 -5.22
C LEU A 66 -12.29 -8.93 -6.00
N GLY A 67 -11.36 -9.59 -5.31
CA GLY A 67 -10.40 -10.50 -5.94
C GLY A 67 -11.08 -11.67 -6.65
N GLU A 68 -12.06 -12.30 -6.00
CA GLU A 68 -12.84 -13.39 -6.60
C GLU A 68 -13.68 -12.90 -7.80
N ALA A 69 -14.31 -11.73 -7.69
CA ALA A 69 -15.07 -11.13 -8.80
C ALA A 69 -14.16 -10.89 -10.02
N CYS A 70 -12.92 -10.45 -9.80
CA CYS A 70 -11.93 -10.28 -10.86
C CYS A 70 -11.58 -11.62 -11.54
N GLU A 71 -11.39 -12.69 -10.78
CA GLU A 71 -11.10 -14.01 -11.36
C GLU A 71 -12.27 -14.56 -12.17
N ILE A 72 -13.51 -14.42 -11.67
CA ILE A 72 -14.72 -14.83 -12.41
C ILE A 72 -14.90 -13.99 -13.68
N SER A 73 -14.69 -12.67 -13.56
CA SER A 73 -14.77 -11.73 -14.69
C SER A 73 -13.78 -12.12 -15.79
N ARG A 74 -12.52 -12.40 -15.40
CA ARG A 74 -11.47 -12.88 -16.31
C ARG A 74 -11.83 -14.21 -16.97
N ALA A 75 -12.39 -15.15 -16.22
CA ALA A 75 -12.74 -16.47 -16.75
C ALA A 75 -13.96 -16.45 -17.69
N LYS A 76 -14.94 -15.57 -17.42
CA LYS A 76 -16.23 -15.53 -18.13
C LYS A 76 -16.36 -14.37 -19.11
N ILE A 77 -15.36 -13.48 -19.18
CA ILE A 77 -15.33 -12.29 -20.04
C ILE A 77 -16.61 -11.46 -19.88
N ARG A 78 -16.97 -11.18 -18.62
CA ARG A 78 -18.14 -10.34 -18.29
C ARG A 78 -17.89 -9.52 -17.04
N THR A 79 -18.60 -8.41 -16.90
CA THR A 79 -18.71 -7.71 -15.62
C THR A 79 -19.39 -8.61 -14.59
N VAL A 80 -18.85 -8.62 -13.37
CA VAL A 80 -19.37 -9.35 -12.21
C VAL A 80 -19.69 -8.31 -11.14
N ASP A 81 -20.93 -8.31 -10.64
CA ASP A 81 -21.28 -7.52 -9.46
C ASP A 81 -20.77 -8.27 -8.23
N VAL A 82 -20.06 -7.58 -7.32
CA VAL A 82 -19.52 -8.20 -6.11
C VAL A 82 -20.65 -8.77 -5.21
N ARG A 83 -21.88 -8.27 -5.37
CA ARG A 83 -23.09 -8.84 -4.72
C ARG A 83 -23.42 -10.26 -5.15
N GLU A 84 -22.82 -10.77 -6.23
CA GLU A 84 -22.97 -12.18 -6.65
C GLU A 84 -22.20 -13.16 -5.75
N LEU A 85 -21.35 -12.67 -4.85
CA LEU A 85 -20.41 -13.46 -4.04
C LEU A 85 -20.77 -13.55 -2.55
N VAL A 86 -21.89 -12.94 -2.17
CA VAL A 86 -22.41 -12.85 -0.79
C VAL A 86 -23.72 -13.59 -0.64
#